data_AF-A0A2V7XDF3-F1
#
_entry.id   AF-A0A2V7XDF3-F1
#
_cell.length_a   1.000
_cell.length_b   1.000
_cell.length_c   1.000
_cell.angle_alpha   90.00
_cell.angle_beta   90.00
_cell.angle_gamma   90.00
#
_symmetry.space_group_name_H-M   'P 1'
#
loop_
_entity.id
_entity.type
_entity.pdbx_description
1 polymer ?
#
loop_
_entity_poly.entity_id
_entity_poly.type
_entity_poly.pdbx_seq_one_letter_code
_entity_poly.pdbx_strand_id
1 'polypeptide(L)'
;ENLAANHHPAELVTALAPRLIELCFQTAGLWEMGIDGRMGLPLHIDHLDVAPGVSESAHGPFYAVVTRKLDQKSFDAEVIDGSGKRLVRLSGYHTIALADSMDARKLEPLQTAMTLDMAAA
;
A
#
# COMPACT_ATOMS: atom_id res chain seq x y z
N GLU A 1 6.14 -13.64 11.09
CA GLU A 1 5.53 -14.92 10.66
C GLU A 1 4.59 -15.43 11.74
N ASN A 2 3.32 -14.96 11.76
CA ASN A 2 2.16 -15.54 12.47
C ASN A 2 0.95 -14.59 12.30
N LEU A 3 0.59 -14.29 11.05
CA LEU A 3 -0.59 -13.47 10.79
C LEU A 3 -1.83 -14.36 10.85
N ALA A 4 -2.97 -13.79 11.27
CA ALA A 4 -4.26 -14.49 11.31
C ALA A 4 -4.69 -14.99 9.91
N ALA A 5 -5.84 -15.66 9.81
CA ALA A 5 -6.43 -15.91 8.50
C ALA A 5 -6.68 -14.57 7.74
N ASN A 6 -6.63 -14.59 6.42
CA ASN A 6 -6.91 -13.40 5.61
C ASN A 6 -8.39 -13.00 5.68
N HIS A 7 -9.27 -13.98 5.84
CA HIS A 7 -10.71 -13.83 5.83
C HIS A 7 -11.37 -14.97 6.60
N HIS A 8 -12.67 -14.85 6.85
CA HIS A 8 -13.49 -15.89 7.44
C HIS A 8 -14.71 -16.16 6.53
N PRO A 9 -15.02 -17.44 6.23
CA PRO A 9 -14.29 -18.67 6.56
C PRO A 9 -12.91 -18.75 5.89
N ALA A 10 -11.93 -19.40 6.52
CA ALA A 10 -10.52 -19.32 6.10
C ALA A 10 -10.16 -20.26 4.93
N GLU A 11 -11.00 -21.25 4.69
CA GLU A 11 -10.83 -22.29 3.67
C GLU A 11 -11.34 -21.89 2.30
N LEU A 12 -12.03 -20.75 2.19
CA LEU A 12 -12.56 -20.27 0.91
C LEU A 12 -11.48 -19.58 0.09
N VAL A 13 -11.67 -19.57 -1.22
CA VAL A 13 -10.76 -18.90 -2.14
C VAL A 13 -11.17 -17.44 -2.25
N THR A 14 -10.22 -16.53 -2.09
CA THR A 14 -10.40 -15.12 -2.39
C THR A 14 -10.08 -14.82 -3.85
N ALA A 15 -10.79 -13.85 -4.44
CA ALA A 15 -10.49 -13.36 -5.78
C ALA A 15 -9.11 -12.66 -5.86
N LEU A 16 -8.65 -12.14 -4.72
CA LEU A 16 -7.36 -11.51 -4.50
C LEU A 16 -6.96 -11.74 -3.05
N ALA A 17 -5.69 -12.10 -2.82
CA ALA A 17 -5.15 -12.20 -1.48
C ALA A 17 -5.19 -10.82 -0.77
N PRO A 18 -5.98 -10.63 0.31
CA PRO A 18 -6.19 -9.31 0.93
C PRO A 18 -4.91 -8.60 1.35
N ARG A 19 -3.89 -9.36 1.80
CA ARG A 19 -2.60 -8.79 2.23
C ARG A 19 -1.78 -8.19 1.09
N LEU A 20 -1.96 -8.66 -0.14
CA LEU A 20 -1.23 -8.08 -1.28
C LEU A 20 -1.75 -6.69 -1.61
N ILE A 21 -3.07 -6.51 -1.67
CA ILE A 21 -3.64 -5.17 -1.90
C ILE A 21 -3.42 -4.25 -0.69
N GLU A 22 -3.52 -4.78 0.52
CA GLU A 22 -3.26 -4.02 1.75
C GLU A 22 -1.82 -3.47 1.78
N LEU A 23 -0.85 -4.20 1.21
CA LEU A 23 0.52 -3.73 1.10
C LEU A 23 0.60 -2.42 0.30
N CYS A 24 -0.17 -2.28 -0.78
CA CYS A 24 -0.26 -1.01 -1.52
C CYS A 24 -0.83 0.12 -0.67
N PHE A 25 -1.92 -0.15 0.07
CA PHE A 25 -2.57 0.86 0.90
C PHE A 25 -1.66 1.34 2.02
N GLN A 26 -1.00 0.42 2.72
CA GLN A 26 -0.10 0.75 3.82
C GLN A 26 1.14 1.49 3.32
N THR A 27 1.71 1.12 2.18
CA THR A 27 2.85 1.86 1.59
C THR A 27 2.45 3.28 1.17
N ALA A 28 1.28 3.47 0.55
CA ALA A 28 0.77 4.80 0.25
C ALA A 28 0.49 5.62 1.53
N GLY A 29 -0.08 4.99 2.55
CA GLY A 29 -0.31 5.62 3.86
C GLY A 29 0.98 6.04 4.55
N LEU A 30 2.04 5.23 4.50
CA LEU A 30 3.36 5.59 5.00
C LEU A 30 3.92 6.83 4.29
N TRP A 31 3.76 6.90 2.97
CA TRP A 31 4.15 8.07 2.20
C TRP A 31 3.36 9.32 2.64
N GLU A 32 2.04 9.23 2.81
CA GLU A 32 1.22 10.37 3.25
C GLU A 32 1.56 10.82 4.68
N MET A 33 1.84 9.89 5.58
CA MET A 33 2.26 10.23 6.94
C MET A 33 3.63 10.91 6.96
N GLY A 34 4.57 10.42 6.14
CA GLY A 34 5.92 10.97 6.05
C GLY A 34 6.02 12.30 5.28
N ILE A 35 5.19 12.51 4.26
CA ILE A 35 5.25 13.71 3.39
C ILE A 35 4.13 14.71 3.69
N ASP A 36 2.88 14.25 3.73
CA ASP A 36 1.70 15.11 3.95
C ASP A 36 1.36 15.30 5.44
N GLY A 37 2.02 14.56 6.34
CA GLY A 37 1.78 14.64 7.79
C GLY A 37 0.39 14.15 8.23
N ARG A 38 -0.28 13.34 7.42
CA ARG A 38 -1.64 12.82 7.69
C ARG A 38 -1.77 11.34 7.39
N MET A 39 -2.70 10.68 8.06
CA MET A 39 -3.11 9.32 7.71
C MET A 39 -4.24 9.36 6.67
N GLY A 40 -4.02 8.73 5.51
CA GLY A 40 -5.08 8.46 4.56
C GLY A 40 -5.72 7.10 4.79
N LEU A 41 -7.05 7.04 4.76
CA LEU A 41 -7.81 5.80 4.62
C LEU A 41 -8.15 5.56 3.14
N PRO A 42 -8.28 4.30 2.70
CA PRO A 42 -8.74 4.00 1.36
C PRO A 42 -10.12 4.62 1.08
N LEU A 43 -10.22 5.42 0.01
CA LEU A 43 -11.48 6.05 -0.41
C LEU A 43 -11.98 5.45 -1.73
N HIS A 44 -11.14 5.41 -2.75
CA HIS A 44 -11.52 4.99 -4.10
C HIS A 44 -10.33 4.42 -4.87
N ILE A 45 -10.59 3.49 -5.79
CA ILE A 45 -9.61 2.96 -6.74
C ILE A 45 -10.30 2.95 -8.11
N ASP A 46 -9.70 3.61 -9.11
CA ASP A 46 -10.24 3.62 -10.47
C ASP A 46 -10.15 2.23 -11.11
N HIS A 47 -9.00 1.58 -10.96
CA HIS A 47 -8.74 0.28 -11.59
C HIS A 47 -7.85 -0.63 -10.73
N LEU A 48 -8.15 -1.93 -10.77
CA LEU A 48 -7.39 -2.98 -10.10
C LEU A 48 -7.14 -4.14 -11.07
N ASP A 49 -5.88 -4.37 -11.40
CA ASP A 49 -5.44 -5.53 -12.15
C ASP A 49 -4.80 -6.56 -11.22
N VAL A 50 -5.21 -7.82 -11.35
CA VAL A 50 -4.65 -8.94 -10.58
C VAL A 50 -4.16 -10.02 -11.53
N ALA A 51 -2.92 -10.45 -11.35
CA ALA A 51 -2.35 -11.50 -12.18
C ALA A 51 -3.08 -12.85 -11.93
N PRO A 52 -3.31 -13.67 -12.97
CA PRO A 52 -3.95 -14.98 -12.79
C PRO A 52 -3.16 -15.87 -11.83
N GLY A 53 -3.89 -16.60 -10.98
CA GLY A 53 -3.31 -17.56 -10.04
C GLY A 53 -2.62 -16.94 -8.82
N VAL A 54 -2.71 -15.61 -8.65
CA VAL A 54 -2.35 -14.95 -7.39
C VAL A 54 -3.32 -15.45 -6.32
N SER A 55 -2.82 -16.29 -5.42
CA SER A 55 -3.60 -16.92 -4.35
C SER A 55 -2.93 -16.71 -3.01
N GLU A 56 -3.64 -17.02 -1.93
CA GLU A 56 -3.19 -16.81 -0.55
C GLU A 56 -1.93 -17.61 -0.16
N SER A 57 -1.58 -18.63 -0.93
CA SER A 57 -0.37 -19.45 -0.79
C SER A 57 0.84 -18.91 -1.56
N ALA A 58 0.75 -17.70 -2.13
CA ALA A 58 1.91 -17.02 -2.66
C ALA A 58 2.88 -16.70 -1.50
N HIS A 59 4.09 -17.28 -1.58
CA HIS A 59 5.15 -17.09 -0.59
C HIS A 59 6.38 -16.51 -1.26
N GLY A 60 6.99 -15.52 -0.63
CA GLY A 60 8.20 -14.87 -1.11
C GLY A 60 8.31 -13.45 -0.57
N PRO A 61 9.46 -12.77 -0.75
CA PRO A 61 9.47 -11.34 -0.54
C PRO A 61 8.53 -10.71 -1.58
N PHE A 62 7.59 -9.91 -1.08
CA PHE A 62 6.74 -9.05 -1.89
C PHE A 62 7.14 -7.61 -1.63
N TYR A 63 7.14 -6.81 -2.70
CA TYR A 63 7.47 -5.39 -2.64
C TYR A 63 6.31 -4.60 -3.21
N ALA A 64 5.82 -3.62 -2.46
CA ALA A 64 4.93 -2.60 -3.01
C ALA A 64 5.75 -1.41 -3.50
N VAL A 65 5.48 -1.01 -4.74
CA VAL A 65 6.03 0.21 -5.35
C VAL A 65 4.87 1.17 -5.53
N VAL A 66 4.95 2.34 -4.88
CA VAL A 66 3.88 3.35 -4.89
C VAL A 66 4.40 4.62 -5.52
N THR A 67 3.63 5.18 -6.45
CA THR A 67 3.93 6.44 -7.13
C THR A 67 2.80 7.43 -6.88
N ARG A 68 3.12 8.58 -6.27
CA ARG A 68 2.17 9.69 -6.12
C ARG A 68 2.04 10.42 -7.47
N LYS A 69 0.81 10.60 -7.96
CA LYS A 69 0.54 11.42 -9.14
C LYS A 69 0.55 12.90 -8.75
N LEU A 70 1.33 13.69 -9.49
CA LEU A 70 1.56 15.12 -9.22
C LEU A 70 0.28 15.97 -9.37
N ASP A 71 -0.65 15.54 -10.21
CA ASP A 71 -1.83 16.30 -10.64
C ASP A 71 -3.12 15.95 -9.90
N GLN A 72 -3.25 14.72 -9.39
CA GLN A 72 -4.56 14.18 -8.97
C GLN A 72 -4.68 13.83 -7.47
N LYS A 73 -3.67 14.13 -6.64
CA LYS A 73 -3.62 13.68 -5.22
C LYS A 73 -3.96 12.18 -5.06
N SER A 74 -3.66 11.39 -6.07
CA SER A 74 -3.89 9.96 -6.13
C SER A 74 -2.58 9.23 -6.29
N PHE A 75 -2.64 7.92 -6.12
CA PHE A 75 -1.51 7.02 -6.21
C PHE A 75 -1.76 5.97 -7.28
N ASP A 76 -0.68 5.60 -7.98
CA ASP A 76 -0.61 4.31 -8.65
C ASP A 76 0.29 3.41 -7.81
N ALA A 77 -0.03 2.11 -7.73
CA ALA A 77 0.72 1.18 -6.92
C ALA A 77 0.82 -0.19 -7.59
N GLU A 78 1.93 -0.89 -7.36
CA GLU A 78 2.14 -2.25 -7.86
C GLU A 78 2.72 -3.13 -6.76
N VAL A 79 2.32 -4.41 -6.73
CA VAL A 79 3.01 -5.44 -5.95
C VAL A 79 3.78 -6.34 -6.89
N ILE A 80 5.07 -6.49 -6.63
CA ILE A 80 5.97 -7.39 -7.36
C ILE A 80 6.53 -8.47 -6.42
N ASP A 81 6.77 -9.66 -6.95
CA ASP A 81 7.54 -10.69 -6.24
C ASP A 81 9.06 -10.47 -6.38
N GLY A 82 9.86 -11.32 -5.72
CA GLY A 82 11.32 -11.26 -5.79
C GLY A 82 11.93 -11.48 -7.18
N SER A 83 11.16 -11.94 -8.17
CA SER A 83 11.61 -12.05 -9.57
C SER A 83 11.30 -10.79 -10.39
N GLY A 84 10.57 -9.83 -9.79
CA GLY A 84 10.07 -8.63 -10.48
C GLY A 84 8.75 -8.87 -11.21
N LYS A 85 8.11 -10.03 -11.06
CA LYS A 85 6.79 -10.28 -11.67
C LYS A 85 5.73 -9.49 -10.92
N ARG A 86 4.96 -8.69 -11.64
CA ARG A 86 3.82 -7.96 -11.10
C ARG A 86 2.63 -8.88 -10.81
N LEU A 87 2.14 -8.81 -9.58
CA LEU A 87 1.03 -9.60 -9.07
C LEU A 87 -0.25 -8.77 -8.98
N VAL A 88 -0.13 -7.51 -8.58
CA VAL A 88 -1.24 -6.57 -8.39
C VAL A 88 -0.83 -5.22 -8.97
N ARG A 89 -1.78 -4.50 -9.58
CA ARG A 89 -1.64 -3.09 -9.95
C ARG A 89 -2.91 -2.32 -9.59
N LEU A 90 -2.75 -1.23 -8.87
CA LEU A 90 -3.77 -0.23 -8.60
C LEU A 90 -3.47 1.01 -9.45
N SER A 91 -4.49 1.58 -10.05
CA SER A 91 -4.40 2.88 -10.70
C SER A 91 -5.49 3.81 -10.16
N GLY A 92 -5.14 5.08 -9.98
CA GLY A 92 -6.08 6.08 -9.46
C GLY A 92 -6.55 5.77 -8.03
N TYR A 93 -5.65 5.33 -7.16
CA TYR A 93 -5.96 5.12 -5.74
C TYR A 93 -6.04 6.47 -5.01
N HIS A 94 -7.23 6.80 -4.51
CA HIS A 94 -7.51 7.99 -3.72
C HIS A 94 -7.69 7.65 -2.25
N THR A 95 -7.21 8.54 -1.39
CA THR A 95 -7.37 8.44 0.07
C THR A 95 -8.24 9.58 0.60
N ILE A 96 -8.81 9.35 1.78
CA ILE A 96 -9.46 10.40 2.59
C ILE A 96 -8.72 10.53 3.92
N ALA A 97 -8.55 11.75 4.42
CA ALA A 97 -7.90 11.95 5.71
C ALA A 97 -8.72 11.31 6.84
N LEU A 98 -8.04 10.56 7.72
CA LEU A 98 -8.61 10.18 9.01
C LEU A 98 -8.92 11.46 9.81
N ALA A 99 -10.12 11.56 10.37
CA ALA A 99 -10.62 12.78 11.00
C ALA A 99 -9.76 13.25 12.19
N ASP A 100 -9.16 12.31 12.92
CA ASP A 100 -8.30 12.62 14.07
C ASP A 100 -6.85 12.88 13.64
N SER A 101 -6.27 13.95 14.17
CA SER A 101 -4.87 14.26 13.96
C SER A 101 -3.97 13.22 14.63
N MET A 102 -2.97 12.74 13.91
CA MET A 102 -1.96 11.85 14.47
C MET A 102 -1.05 12.60 15.47
N ASP A 103 -0.57 11.89 16.50
CA ASP A 103 0.45 12.42 17.41
C ASP A 103 1.73 12.71 16.60
N ALA A 104 2.17 13.97 16.60
CA ALA A 104 3.34 14.42 15.86
C ALA A 104 4.61 13.63 16.19
N ARG A 105 4.76 13.16 17.44
CA ARG A 105 5.91 12.33 17.85
C ARG A 105 5.93 10.96 17.17
N LYS A 106 4.77 10.46 16.74
CA LYS A 106 4.67 9.21 15.97
C LYS A 106 4.99 9.41 14.49
N LEU A 107 4.85 10.63 13.98
CA LEU A 107 5.14 10.97 12.58
C LEU A 107 6.61 11.30 12.35
N GLU A 108 7.31 11.84 13.35
CA GLU A 108 8.71 12.28 13.24
C GLU A 108 9.65 11.25 12.58
N PRO A 109 9.63 9.94 12.94
CA PRO A 109 10.52 8.98 12.30
C PRO A 109 10.25 8.80 10.80
N LEU A 110 8.97 8.83 10.39
CA LEU A 110 8.57 8.69 8.99
C LEU A 110 8.98 9.94 8.19
N GLN A 111 8.77 11.12 8.75
CA GLN A 111 9.15 12.40 8.13
C GLN A 111 10.68 12.51 7.96
N THR A 112 11.43 12.07 8.97
CA THR A 112 12.89 12.03 8.92
C THR A 112 13.41 11.09 7.84
N ALA A 113 12.85 9.88 7.74
CA ALA A 113 13.25 8.91 6.72
C ALA A 113 13.02 9.45 5.29
N MET A 114 11.86 10.07 5.04
CA MET A 114 11.49 10.57 3.72
C MET A 114 12.25 11.85 3.31
N THR A 115 12.70 12.66 4.27
CA THR A 115 13.50 13.87 3.99
C THR A 115 14.97 13.55 3.69
N LEU A 116 15.52 12.49 4.27
CA LEU A 116 16.88 12.00 3.96
C LEU A 116 17.00 11.49 2.53
N ASP A 117 15.97 10.81 2.01
CA ASP A 117 15.92 10.33 0.63
C ASP A 117 15.79 11.49 -0.38
N MET A 118 15.01 12.53 -0.07
CA MET A 118 14.89 13.70 -0.95
C MET A 118 16.16 14.56 -1.02
N ALA A 119 17.02 14.54 0.00
CA ALA A 119 18.30 15.24 -0.02
C ALA A 119 19.38 14.50 -0.83
N ALA A 120 19.16 13.22 -1.14
CA ALA A 120 20.08 12.36 -1.87
C ALA A 120 19.73 12.16 -3.35
N ALA A 121 18.58 12.69 -3.81
CA ALA A 121 18.08 12.65 -5.19
C ALA A 121 18.26 14.00 -5.90
#